data_AF-A0A7K1ET42-F1
#
_entry.id   AF-A0A7K1ET42-F1
#
_cell.length_a   1.000
_cell.length_b   1.000
_cell.length_c   1.000
_cell.angle_alpha   90.00
_cell.angle_beta   90.00
_cell.angle_gamma   90.00
#
_symmetry.space_group_name_H-M   'P 1'
#
loop_
_entity.id
_entity.type
_entity.pdbx_description
1 polymer ?
#
loop_
_entity_poly.entity_id
_entity_poly.type
_entity_poly.pdbx_seq_one_letter_code
_entity_poly.pdbx_strand_id
1 'polypeptide(L)'
;MLSNFLVGIREGLEAALIVGILIAYIVKVGNRKHLAAVWTGVSAALAISFATGGFLAFTSAELSERGEQLFAGTTSLIAVGLVTWMVFWMKSAARGLREELHGKVSTALTTGPLTVALAAFFAVVREGLETAVFAYANFRTATSNSAPAIGLTVGLVCAVALGWLLYRRAITINLSKFFTITGVALVIIAAGVLAYGIHEFQELGWFPGEG
;
A
#
# COMPACT_ATOMS: atom_id res chain seq x y z
N MET A 1 11.42 -10.12 5.77
CA MET A 1 12.13 -9.13 4.90
C MET A 1 11.54 -9.05 3.51
N LEU A 2 11.55 -10.15 2.74
CA LEU A 2 11.10 -10.17 1.34
C LEU A 2 9.64 -9.73 1.17
N SER A 3 8.75 -10.19 2.06
CA SER A 3 7.33 -9.82 2.03
C SER A 3 7.13 -8.30 2.09
N ASN A 4 7.59 -7.66 3.16
CA ASN A 4 7.44 -6.22 3.34
C ASN A 4 8.18 -5.41 2.27
N PHE A 5 9.28 -5.93 1.72
CA PHE A 5 9.92 -5.34 0.55
C PHE A 5 9.01 -5.36 -0.68
N LEU A 6 8.38 -6.51 -0.97
CA LEU A 6 7.47 -6.66 -2.11
C LEU A 6 6.20 -5.83 -1.96
N VAL A 7 5.68 -5.69 -0.74
CA VAL A 7 4.58 -4.77 -0.45
C VAL A 7 5.05 -3.32 -0.67
N GLY A 8 6.13 -2.90 -0.01
CA GLY A 8 6.63 -1.52 -0.09
C GLY A 8 6.99 -1.09 -1.51
N ILE A 9 7.57 -1.98 -2.33
CA ILE A 9 7.88 -1.66 -3.72
C ILE A 9 6.63 -1.58 -4.59
N ARG A 10 5.59 -2.39 -4.34
CA ARG A 10 4.35 -2.39 -5.12
C ARG A 10 3.52 -1.16 -4.79
N GLU A 11 3.09 -1.05 -3.53
CA GLU A 11 2.19 0.02 -3.10
C GLU A 11 2.88 1.39 -3.24
N GLY A 12 4.18 1.45 -2.93
CA GLY A 12 4.98 2.65 -3.14
C GLY A 12 5.09 3.03 -4.62
N LEU A 13 5.22 2.07 -5.53
CA LEU A 13 5.30 2.36 -6.97
C LEU A 13 3.94 2.80 -7.51
N GLU A 14 2.84 2.18 -7.08
CA GLU A 14 1.48 2.58 -7.44
C GLU A 14 1.20 4.02 -6.99
N ALA A 15 1.48 4.35 -5.73
CA ALA A 15 1.38 5.71 -5.21
C ALA A 15 2.28 6.68 -6.01
N ALA A 16 3.53 6.32 -6.29
CA ALA A 16 4.47 7.15 -7.05
C ALA A 16 4.02 7.38 -8.49
N LEU A 17 3.42 6.38 -9.14
CA LEU A 17 2.86 6.49 -10.48
C LEU A 17 1.66 7.42 -10.51
N ILE A 18 0.71 7.27 -9.58
CA ILE A 18 -0.48 8.14 -9.52
C ILE A 18 -0.07 9.59 -9.26
N VAL A 19 0.81 9.83 -8.29
CA VAL A 19 1.36 11.17 -8.00
C VAL A 19 2.14 11.71 -9.20
N GLY A 20 2.94 10.88 -9.86
CA GLY A 20 3.70 11.26 -11.06
C GLY A 20 2.79 11.68 -12.22
N ILE A 21 1.65 11.01 -12.40
CA ILE A 21 0.65 11.34 -13.42
C ILE A 21 -0.05 12.67 -13.10
N LEU A 22 -0.42 12.90 -11.83
CA LEU A 22 -0.99 14.16 -11.37
C LEU A 22 -0.01 15.33 -11.60
N ILE A 23 1.25 15.16 -11.21
CA ILE A 23 2.31 16.16 -11.42
C ILE A 23 2.51 16.42 -12.92
N ALA A 24 2.64 15.37 -13.74
CA ALA A 24 2.85 15.51 -15.18
C ALA A 24 1.70 16.27 -15.84
N TYR A 25 0.46 16.03 -15.42
CA TYR A 25 -0.70 16.76 -15.94
C TYR A 25 -0.69 18.23 -15.51
N ILE A 26 -0.43 18.54 -14.24
CA ILE A 26 -0.37 19.93 -13.74
C ILE A 26 0.73 20.71 -14.46
N VAL A 27 1.88 20.09 -14.68
CA VAL A 27 2.99 20.68 -15.44
C VAL A 27 2.59 20.92 -16.89
N LYS A 28 1.87 19.97 -17.52
CA LYS A 28 1.37 20.10 -18.90
C LYS A 28 0.37 21.25 -19.07
N VAL A 29 -0.49 21.49 -18.09
CA VAL A 29 -1.46 22.61 -18.08
C VAL A 29 -0.80 23.95 -17.68
N GLY A 30 0.49 23.94 -17.31
CA GLY A 30 1.26 25.16 -17.00
C GLY A 30 0.97 25.75 -15.62
N ASN A 31 0.10 25.14 -14.82
CA ASN A 31 -0.31 25.69 -13.52
C ASN A 31 0.52 25.13 -12.35
N ARG A 32 1.81 25.47 -12.32
CA ARG A 32 2.77 24.98 -11.31
C ARG A 32 2.39 25.34 -9.86
N LYS A 33 1.50 26.31 -9.64
CA LYS A 33 1.01 26.67 -8.30
C LYS A 33 0.24 25.52 -7.64
N HIS A 34 -0.41 24.65 -8.43
CA HIS A 34 -1.10 23.46 -7.91
C HIS A 34 -0.17 22.33 -7.49
N LEU A 35 1.13 22.40 -7.79
CA LEU A 35 2.09 21.40 -7.29
C LEU A 35 2.21 21.43 -5.77
N ALA A 36 2.13 22.61 -5.16
CA ALA A 36 2.11 22.71 -3.70
C ALA A 36 0.91 21.97 -3.10
N ALA A 37 -0.26 22.04 -3.75
CA ALA A 37 -1.45 21.32 -3.34
C ALA A 37 -1.32 19.79 -3.45
N VAL A 38 -0.62 19.28 -4.46
CA VAL A 38 -0.30 17.84 -4.53
C VAL A 38 0.53 17.45 -3.31
N TRP A 39 1.60 18.19 -3.00
CA TRP A 39 2.47 17.87 -1.88
C TRP A 39 1.78 17.97 -0.52
N THR A 40 0.83 18.91 -0.33
CA THR A 40 0.04 18.96 0.90
C THR A 40 -0.86 17.73 1.03
N GLY A 41 -1.51 17.30 -0.05
CA GLY A 41 -2.32 16.08 -0.07
C GLY A 41 -1.49 14.82 0.21
N VAL A 42 -0.34 14.67 -0.45
CA VAL A 42 0.58 13.53 -0.24
C VAL A 42 1.10 13.51 1.20
N SER A 43 1.52 14.66 1.73
CA SER A 43 2.06 14.74 3.10
C SER A 43 1.01 14.39 4.15
N ALA A 44 -0.23 14.87 3.98
CA ALA A 44 -1.35 14.52 4.85
C ALA A 44 -1.69 13.02 4.78
N ALA A 45 -1.68 12.43 3.58
CA ALA A 45 -1.91 11.00 3.40
C ALA A 45 -0.83 10.14 4.07
N LEU A 46 0.44 10.53 3.91
CA LEU A 46 1.57 9.86 4.59
C LEU A 46 1.44 9.95 6.11
N ALA A 47 1.10 11.12 6.65
CA ALA A 47 0.91 11.31 8.08
C ALA A 47 -0.18 10.37 8.63
N ILE A 48 -1.32 10.27 7.95
CA ILE A 48 -2.39 9.33 8.34
C ILE A 48 -1.93 7.88 8.22
N SER A 49 -1.21 7.52 7.16
CA SER A 49 -0.73 6.15 6.95
C SER A 49 0.24 5.71 8.05
N PHE A 50 1.18 6.59 8.43
CA PHE A 50 2.07 6.34 9.56
C PHE A 50 1.31 6.31 10.90
N ALA A 51 0.33 7.21 11.09
CA ALA A 51 -0.51 7.22 12.28
C ALA A 51 -1.32 5.92 12.40
N THR A 52 -1.86 5.38 11.31
CA THR A 52 -2.55 4.09 11.29
C THR A 52 -1.61 2.95 11.63
N GLY A 53 -0.43 2.88 11.01
CA GLY A 53 0.57 1.85 11.33
C GLY A 53 1.01 1.91 12.79
N GLY A 54 1.24 3.12 13.31
CA GLY A 54 1.53 3.35 14.72
C GLY A 54 0.37 2.92 15.62
N PHE A 55 -0.85 3.35 15.31
CA PHE A 55 -2.05 2.99 16.07
C PHE A 55 -2.23 1.47 16.17
N LEU A 56 -2.10 0.73 15.06
CA LEU A 56 -2.16 -0.73 15.06
C LEU A 56 -1.09 -1.35 15.96
N ALA A 57 0.15 -0.84 15.90
CA ALA A 57 1.24 -1.32 16.75
C ALA A 57 1.02 -1.01 18.24
N PHE A 58 0.62 0.22 18.58
CA PHE A 58 0.35 0.65 19.96
C PHE A 58 -0.82 -0.11 20.57
N THR A 59 -1.95 -0.20 19.87
CA THR A 59 -3.12 -0.96 20.35
C THR A 59 -2.76 -2.42 20.59
N SER A 60 -1.96 -3.03 19.73
CA SER A 60 -1.53 -4.42 19.93
C SER A 60 -0.64 -4.63 21.15
N ALA A 61 0.19 -3.64 21.52
CA ALA A 61 1.10 -3.73 22.65
C ALA A 61 0.42 -3.53 24.02
N GLU A 62 -0.75 -2.87 24.05
CA GLU A 62 -1.50 -2.61 25.28
C GLU A 62 -2.61 -3.66 25.57
N LEU A 63 -2.85 -4.58 24.64
CA LEU A 63 -3.84 -5.64 24.80
C LEU A 63 -3.33 -6.77 25.70
N SER A 64 -4.23 -7.46 26.40
CA SER A 64 -3.91 -8.72 27.07
C SER A 64 -3.57 -9.80 26.05
N GLU A 65 -2.86 -10.87 26.44
CA GLU A 65 -2.46 -11.96 25.52
C GLU A 65 -3.64 -12.45 24.64
N ARG A 66 -4.80 -12.72 25.24
CA ARG A 66 -6.02 -13.09 24.48
C ARG A 66 -6.52 -12.01 23.52
N GLY A 67 -6.44 -10.75 23.92
CA GLY A 67 -6.84 -9.62 23.09
C GLY A 67 -5.89 -9.40 21.92
N GLU A 68 -4.59 -9.59 22.16
CA GLU A 68 -3.52 -9.52 21.17
C GLU A 68 -3.70 -10.63 20.12
N GLN A 69 -3.94 -11.87 20.53
CA GLN A 69 -4.20 -13.00 19.63
C GLN A 69 -5.41 -12.74 18.73
N LEU A 70 -6.53 -12.27 19.31
CA LEU A 70 -7.75 -11.91 18.55
C LEU A 70 -7.48 -10.78 17.55
N PHE A 71 -6.77 -9.74 17.98
CA PHE A 71 -6.47 -8.57 17.15
C PHE A 71 -5.50 -8.92 16.01
N ALA A 72 -4.45 -9.69 16.30
CA ALA A 72 -3.48 -10.16 15.32
C ALA A 72 -4.12 -11.13 14.30
N GLY A 73 -4.93 -12.09 14.77
CA GLY A 73 -5.66 -13.02 13.91
C GLY A 73 -6.67 -12.30 12.99
N THR A 74 -7.49 -11.40 13.55
CA THR A 74 -8.47 -10.62 12.76
C THR A 74 -7.78 -9.73 11.74
N THR A 75 -6.73 -9.01 12.14
CA THR A 75 -5.99 -8.12 11.23
C THR A 75 -5.30 -8.91 10.12
N SER A 76 -4.81 -10.12 10.41
CA SER A 76 -4.25 -11.03 9.41
C SER A 76 -5.29 -11.50 8.40
N LEU A 77 -6.51 -11.83 8.83
CA LEU A 77 -7.61 -12.17 7.91
C LEU A 77 -8.01 -10.98 7.03
N ILE A 78 -8.10 -9.78 7.61
CA ILE A 78 -8.37 -8.55 6.85
C ILE A 78 -7.28 -8.33 5.81
N ALA A 79 -6.00 -8.46 6.19
CA ALA A 79 -4.88 -8.33 5.28
C ALA A 79 -4.99 -9.33 4.12
N VAL A 80 -5.23 -10.62 4.38
CA VAL A 80 -5.38 -11.64 3.33
C VAL A 80 -6.55 -11.33 2.39
N GLY A 81 -7.68 -10.89 2.93
CA GLY A 81 -8.84 -10.44 2.16
C GLY A 81 -8.48 -9.27 1.23
N LEU A 82 -7.75 -8.28 1.75
CA LEU A 82 -7.25 -7.14 0.98
C LEU A 82 -6.28 -7.58 -0.14
N VAL A 83 -5.32 -8.49 0.11
CA VAL A 83 -4.38 -8.97 -0.94
C VAL A 83 -5.18 -9.64 -2.03
N THR A 84 -6.05 -10.56 -1.63
CA THR A 84 -6.83 -11.39 -2.55
C THR A 84 -7.66 -10.49 -3.44
N TRP A 85 -8.42 -9.56 -2.85
CA TRP A 85 -9.17 -8.55 -3.57
C TRP A 85 -8.29 -7.76 -4.55
N MET A 86 -7.16 -7.25 -4.09
CA MET A 86 -6.27 -6.41 -4.90
C MET A 86 -5.64 -7.18 -6.08
N VAL A 87 -5.26 -8.44 -5.89
CA VAL A 87 -4.73 -9.31 -6.96
C VAL A 87 -5.76 -9.53 -8.06
N PHE A 88 -7.03 -9.77 -7.70
CA PHE A 88 -8.11 -9.91 -8.68
C PHE A 88 -8.50 -8.57 -9.31
N TRP A 89 -8.48 -7.48 -8.54
CA TRP A 89 -8.85 -6.14 -8.99
C TRP A 89 -7.83 -5.56 -9.99
N MET A 90 -6.53 -5.70 -9.75
CA MET A 90 -5.49 -5.21 -10.66
C MET A 90 -5.46 -5.93 -12.01
N LYS A 91 -5.85 -7.21 -12.05
CA LYS A 91 -5.98 -7.96 -13.32
C LYS A 91 -6.97 -7.31 -14.28
N SER A 92 -7.96 -6.59 -13.74
CA SER A 92 -8.93 -5.78 -14.49
C SER A 92 -8.43 -4.34 -14.75
N ALA A 93 -7.87 -3.68 -13.73
CA ALA A 93 -7.46 -2.27 -13.81
C ALA A 93 -6.24 -2.00 -14.72
N ALA A 94 -5.31 -2.96 -14.86
CA ALA A 94 -4.10 -2.81 -15.67
C ALA A 94 -4.37 -2.56 -17.17
N ARG A 95 -5.59 -2.84 -17.66
CA ARG A 95 -5.99 -2.59 -19.05
C ARG A 95 -6.61 -1.21 -19.28
N GLY A 96 -7.16 -0.57 -18.25
CA GLY A 96 -7.94 0.68 -18.35
C GLY A 96 -7.25 1.93 -17.81
N LEU A 97 -6.09 1.79 -17.13
CA LEU A 97 -5.43 2.90 -16.45
C LEU A 97 -5.22 4.11 -17.38
N ARG A 98 -4.88 3.88 -18.65
CA ARG A 98 -4.62 4.93 -19.64
C ARG A 98 -5.89 5.65 -20.13
N GLU A 99 -7.05 4.99 -20.10
CA GLU A 99 -8.35 5.54 -20.58
C GLU A 99 -9.12 6.23 -19.45
N GLU A 100 -9.11 5.68 -18.24
CA GLU A 100 -9.79 6.28 -17.08
C GLU A 100 -9.06 7.54 -16.55
N LEU A 101 -7.72 7.59 -16.72
CA LEU A 101 -6.89 8.75 -16.39
C LEU A 101 -7.13 9.95 -17.28
N HIS A 102 -7.57 9.77 -18.53
CA HIS A 102 -7.93 10.91 -19.38
C HIS A 102 -9.30 11.48 -19.02
N GLY A 103 -10.26 10.66 -18.59
CA GLY A 103 -11.64 11.08 -18.28
C GLY A 103 -11.84 11.75 -16.91
N LYS A 104 -11.10 11.33 -15.87
CA LYS A 104 -11.26 11.88 -14.51
C LYS A 104 -10.44 13.15 -14.26
N VAL A 105 -9.34 13.34 -14.99
CA VAL A 105 -8.43 14.48 -14.82
C VAL A 105 -8.95 15.75 -15.50
N SER A 106 -9.78 15.64 -16.55
CA SER A 106 -10.45 16.81 -17.15
C SER A 106 -11.45 17.47 -16.20
N THR A 107 -12.04 16.71 -15.27
CA THR A 107 -13.12 17.18 -14.37
C THR A 107 -12.59 17.64 -13.00
N ALA A 108 -11.48 17.08 -12.51
CA ALA A 108 -10.91 17.45 -11.21
C ALA A 108 -10.21 18.82 -11.20
N LEU A 109 -9.85 19.36 -12.37
CA LEU A 109 -9.00 20.56 -12.48
C LEU A 109 -9.71 21.83 -12.92
N THR A 110 -11.03 21.79 -13.10
CA THR A 110 -11.87 22.99 -13.20
C THR A 110 -12.12 23.66 -11.85
N THR A 111 -11.74 23.05 -10.72
CA THR A 111 -12.28 23.37 -9.39
C THR A 111 -11.27 23.88 -8.35
N GLY A 112 -9.98 24.03 -8.71
CA GLY A 112 -8.98 24.74 -7.88
C GLY A 112 -8.03 23.86 -7.02
N PRO A 113 -7.14 24.49 -6.22
CA PRO A 113 -6.05 23.81 -5.50
C PRO A 113 -6.52 22.74 -4.52
N LEU A 114 -7.67 22.95 -3.86
CA LEU A 114 -8.21 22.01 -2.88
C LEU A 114 -8.56 20.66 -3.52
N THR A 115 -9.15 20.66 -4.71
CA THR A 115 -9.53 19.42 -5.43
C THR A 115 -8.30 18.61 -5.82
N VAL A 116 -7.22 19.28 -6.20
CA VAL A 116 -5.92 18.64 -6.49
C VAL A 116 -5.32 18.01 -5.23
N ALA A 117 -5.35 18.73 -4.11
CA ALA A 117 -4.88 18.21 -2.83
C ALA A 117 -5.69 16.98 -2.39
N LEU A 118 -7.01 17.03 -2.48
CA LEU A 118 -7.89 15.90 -2.15
C LEU A 118 -7.67 14.72 -3.08
N ALA A 119 -7.50 14.94 -4.39
CA ALA A 119 -7.22 13.87 -5.34
C ALA A 119 -5.88 13.16 -5.03
N ALA A 120 -4.82 13.94 -4.76
CA ALA A 120 -3.53 13.39 -4.36
C ALA A 120 -3.61 12.67 -3.01
N PHE A 121 -4.34 13.25 -2.05
CA PHE A 121 -4.57 12.66 -0.73
C PHE A 121 -5.28 11.31 -0.83
N PHE A 122 -6.45 11.24 -1.47
CA PHE A 122 -7.22 9.99 -1.57
C PHE A 122 -6.50 8.91 -2.36
N ALA A 123 -5.73 9.30 -3.38
CA ALA A 123 -4.88 8.37 -4.11
C ALA A 123 -3.80 7.75 -3.22
N VAL A 124 -3.06 8.55 -2.45
CA VAL A 124 -1.95 8.04 -1.64
C VAL A 124 -2.42 7.39 -0.34
N VAL A 125 -3.47 7.91 0.30
CA VAL A 125 -3.94 7.39 1.60
C VAL A 125 -4.48 5.98 1.46
N ARG A 126 -5.11 5.65 0.32
CA ARG A 126 -5.55 4.28 0.05
C ARG A 126 -4.37 3.31 0.08
N GLU A 127 -3.36 3.56 -0.76
CA GLU A 127 -2.17 2.70 -0.85
C GLU A 127 -1.39 2.68 0.48
N GLY A 128 -1.34 3.82 1.18
CA GLY A 128 -0.68 3.94 2.47
C GLY A 128 -1.38 3.20 3.61
N LEU A 129 -2.72 3.20 3.65
CA LEU A 129 -3.51 2.41 4.61
C LEU A 129 -3.37 0.92 4.35
N GLU A 130 -3.43 0.49 3.08
CA GLU A 130 -3.18 -0.89 2.69
C GLU A 130 -1.78 -1.33 3.13
N THR A 131 -0.75 -0.52 2.82
CA THR A 131 0.63 -0.75 3.27
C THR A 131 0.75 -0.87 4.78
N ALA A 132 0.06 -0.02 5.55
CA ALA A 132 0.10 -0.04 7.01
C ALA A 132 -0.50 -1.34 7.59
N VAL A 133 -1.65 -1.77 7.09
CA VAL A 133 -2.30 -3.02 7.52
C VAL A 133 -1.43 -4.23 7.15
N PHE A 134 -0.87 -4.24 5.93
CA PHE A 134 0.03 -5.32 5.48
C PHE A 134 1.31 -5.40 6.28
N ALA A 135 1.95 -4.25 6.51
CA ALA A 135 3.17 -4.18 7.27
C ALA A 135 2.96 -4.71 8.69
N TYR A 136 1.86 -4.31 9.34
CA TYR A 136 1.48 -4.79 10.66
C TYR A 136 1.28 -6.31 10.69
N ALA A 137 0.44 -6.86 9.81
CA ALA A 137 0.17 -8.31 9.77
C ALA A 137 1.46 -9.12 9.53
N ASN A 138 2.33 -8.65 8.63
CA ASN A 138 3.61 -9.32 8.37
C ASN A 138 4.61 -9.17 9.51
N PHE A 139 4.63 -8.04 10.22
CA PHE A 139 5.50 -7.83 11.38
C PHE A 139 5.19 -8.85 12.48
N ARG A 140 3.91 -9.21 12.67
CA ARG A 140 3.48 -10.23 13.64
C ARG A 140 3.92 -11.64 13.25
N THR A 141 3.87 -11.96 11.96
CA THR A 141 4.29 -13.30 11.47
C THR A 141 5.79 -13.51 11.44
N ALA A 142 6.59 -12.45 11.59
CA ALA A 142 8.03 -12.52 11.37
C ALA A 142 8.79 -12.87 12.65
N THR A 143 9.64 -13.90 12.59
CA THR A 143 10.47 -14.40 13.70
C THR A 143 11.61 -13.44 14.12
N SER A 144 11.76 -12.26 13.48
CA SER A 144 12.88 -11.35 13.71
C SER A 144 12.42 -9.90 13.84
N ASN A 145 12.75 -9.23 14.94
CA ASN A 145 12.17 -7.92 15.32
C ASN A 145 12.43 -6.74 14.37
N SER A 146 13.51 -6.74 13.59
CA SER A 146 13.91 -5.59 12.76
C SER A 146 13.94 -5.86 11.25
N ALA A 147 13.96 -7.13 10.86
CA ALA A 147 14.09 -7.54 9.47
C ALA A 147 12.90 -7.07 8.58
N PRO A 148 11.64 -7.16 9.04
CA PRO A 148 10.48 -6.69 8.26
C PRO A 148 10.48 -5.17 8.03
N ALA A 149 10.87 -4.38 9.03
CA ALA A 149 10.93 -2.92 8.92
C ALA A 149 11.95 -2.47 7.88
N ILE A 150 13.14 -3.07 7.89
CA ILE A 150 14.17 -2.83 6.87
C ILE A 150 13.65 -3.17 5.48
N GLY A 151 12.98 -4.33 5.33
CA GLY A 151 12.37 -4.73 4.06
C GLY A 151 11.40 -3.68 3.52
N LEU A 152 10.49 -3.19 4.36
CA LEU A 152 9.52 -2.15 4.00
C LEU A 152 10.20 -0.85 3.56
N THR A 153 11.15 -0.36 4.35
CA THR A 153 11.86 0.89 4.06
C THR A 153 12.65 0.80 2.75
N VAL A 154 13.38 -0.30 2.53
CA VAL A 154 14.13 -0.52 1.29
C VAL A 154 13.16 -0.61 0.09
N GLY A 155 12.03 -1.30 0.24
CA GLY A 155 10.99 -1.39 -0.78
C GLY A 155 10.43 -0.02 -1.17
N LEU A 156 10.09 0.81 -0.18
CA LEU A 156 9.58 2.17 -0.40
C LEU A 156 10.62 3.09 -1.07
N VAL A 157 11.88 3.02 -0.65
CA VAL A 157 12.98 3.79 -1.27
C VAL A 157 13.16 3.37 -2.73
N CYS A 158 13.15 2.07 -3.01
CA CYS A 158 13.20 1.54 -4.38
C CYS A 158 11.99 2.00 -5.21
N ALA A 159 10.78 1.99 -4.65
CA ALA A 159 9.58 2.48 -5.31
C ALA A 159 9.69 3.96 -5.70
N VAL A 160 10.13 4.82 -4.77
CA VAL A 160 10.34 6.25 -5.05
C VAL A 160 11.41 6.44 -6.12
N ALA A 161 12.52 5.71 -6.05
CA ALA A 161 13.58 5.77 -7.06
C ALA A 161 13.08 5.35 -8.45
N LEU A 162 12.33 4.24 -8.54
CA LEU A 162 11.74 3.75 -9.79
C LEU A 162 10.70 4.72 -10.33
N GLY A 163 9.82 5.24 -9.48
CA GLY A 163 8.81 6.25 -9.85
C GLY A 163 9.46 7.52 -10.42
N TRP A 164 10.54 7.98 -9.80
CA TRP A 164 11.31 9.12 -10.29
C TRP A 164 12.00 8.84 -11.64
N LEU A 165 12.57 7.64 -11.81
CA LEU A 165 13.24 7.24 -13.06
C LEU A 165 12.23 7.09 -14.21
N LEU A 166 11.04 6.56 -13.92
CA LEU A 166 9.91 6.50 -14.85
C LEU A 166 9.40 7.90 -15.23
N TYR A 167 9.28 8.81 -14.25
CA TYR A 167 8.89 10.21 -14.50
C TYR A 167 9.88 10.92 -15.43
N ARG A 168 11.19 10.68 -15.25
CA ARG A 168 12.24 11.21 -16.15
C ARG A 168 12.29 10.54 -17.52
N ARG A 169 11.41 9.56 -17.82
CA ARG A 169 11.48 8.68 -19.02
C ARG A 169 12.85 8.01 -19.19
N ALA A 170 13.61 7.83 -18.11
CA ALA A 170 14.92 7.20 -18.18
C ALA A 170 14.83 5.68 -18.33
N ILE A 171 13.70 5.09 -17.92
CA ILE A 171 13.38 3.66 -18.09
C ILE A 171 11.96 3.46 -18.62
N THR A 172 11.76 2.38 -19.37
CA THR A 172 10.45 1.91 -19.83
C THR A 172 10.19 0.52 -19.25
N ILE A 173 9.43 0.45 -18.15
CA ILE A 173 9.05 -0.83 -17.53
C ILE A 173 7.66 -1.25 -18.02
N ASN A 174 7.49 -2.53 -18.34
CA ASN A 174 6.18 -3.12 -18.55
C ASN A 174 5.49 -3.30 -17.18
N LEU A 175 4.72 -2.29 -16.77
CA LEU A 175 4.01 -2.28 -15.48
C LEU A 175 3.11 -3.49 -15.31
N SER A 176 2.40 -3.92 -16.36
CA SER A 176 1.54 -5.11 -16.29
C SER A 176 2.32 -6.37 -15.92
N LYS A 177 3.51 -6.59 -16.49
CA LYS A 177 4.38 -7.72 -16.13
C LYS A 177 4.92 -7.59 -14.71
N PHE A 178 5.38 -6.40 -14.32
CA PHE A 178 5.87 -6.13 -12.97
C PHE A 178 4.82 -6.49 -11.92
N PHE A 179 3.61 -5.95 -12.05
CA PHE A 179 2.51 -6.20 -11.11
C PHE A 179 2.00 -7.64 -11.12
N THR A 180 2.08 -8.34 -12.26
CA THR A 180 1.72 -9.77 -12.31
C THR A 180 2.71 -10.61 -11.50
N ILE A 181 4.02 -10.36 -11.65
CA ILE A 181 5.06 -11.11 -10.96
C ILE A 181 5.02 -10.84 -9.46
N THR A 182 4.94 -9.56 -9.05
CA THR A 182 4.86 -9.19 -7.64
C THR A 182 3.54 -9.65 -7.02
N GLY A 183 2.44 -9.64 -7.76
CA GLY A 183 1.14 -10.17 -7.32
C GLY A 183 1.17 -11.67 -7.02
N VAL A 184 1.78 -12.48 -7.88
CA VAL A 184 1.93 -13.93 -7.62
C VAL A 184 2.78 -14.19 -6.37
N ALA A 185 3.88 -13.44 -6.19
CA ALA A 185 4.70 -13.55 -4.99
C ALA A 185 3.92 -13.18 -3.71
N LEU A 186 3.07 -12.14 -3.77
CA LEU A 186 2.22 -11.74 -2.65
C LEU A 186 1.15 -12.78 -2.29
N VAL A 187 0.63 -13.56 -3.25
CA VAL A 187 -0.31 -14.66 -2.94
C VAL A 187 0.36 -15.71 -2.06
N ILE A 188 1.62 -16.06 -2.34
CA ILE A 188 2.39 -17.03 -1.53
C ILE A 188 2.57 -16.51 -0.10
N ILE A 189 2.91 -15.22 0.02
CA ILE A 189 3.06 -14.56 1.32
C ILE A 189 1.74 -14.51 2.08
N ALA A 190 0.64 -14.15 1.41
CA ALA A 190 -0.68 -14.09 2.01
C ALA A 190 -1.12 -15.44 2.55
N ALA A 191 -0.76 -16.54 1.88
CA ALA A 191 -1.00 -17.89 2.41
C ALA A 191 -0.27 -18.14 3.74
N GLY A 192 0.95 -17.63 3.90
CA GLY A 192 1.70 -17.69 5.17
C GLY A 192 1.08 -16.84 6.28
N VAL A 193 0.65 -15.61 5.96
CA VAL A 193 -0.06 -14.73 6.90
C VAL A 193 -1.41 -15.33 7.31
N LEU A 194 -2.11 -15.97 6.38
CA LEU A 194 -3.35 -16.69 6.65
C LEU A 194 -3.10 -17.88 7.60
N ALA A 195 -2.07 -18.67 7.37
CA ALA A 195 -1.72 -19.80 8.23
C ALA A 195 -1.44 -19.33 9.67
N TYR A 196 -0.71 -18.22 9.83
CA TYR A 196 -0.49 -17.59 11.13
C TYR A 196 -1.81 -17.10 11.77
N GLY A 197 -2.67 -16.41 11.01
CA GLY A 197 -3.96 -15.97 11.52
C GLY A 197 -4.85 -17.11 11.98
N ILE A 198 -4.86 -18.25 11.26
CA ILE A 198 -5.58 -19.46 11.66
C ILE A 198 -4.98 -20.05 12.94
N HIS A 199 -3.65 -20.09 13.06
CA HIS A 199 -2.96 -20.57 14.26
C HIS A 199 -3.33 -19.76 15.51
N GLU A 200 -3.36 -18.43 15.41
CA GLU A 200 -3.82 -17.54 16.48
C GLU A 200 -5.27 -17.85 16.92
N PHE A 201 -6.17 -18.17 15.98
CA PHE A 201 -7.53 -18.59 16.33
C PHE A 201 -7.62 -20.02 16.89
N GLN A 202 -6.65 -20.89 16.61
CA GLN A 202 -6.52 -22.21 17.23
C GLN A 202 -6.06 -22.10 18.68
N GLU A 203 -5.10 -21.23 18.99
CA GLU A 203 -4.67 -20.94 20.38
C GLU A 203 -5.83 -20.39 21.23
N LEU A 204 -6.75 -19.65 20.61
CA LEU A 204 -7.97 -19.15 21.24
C LEU A 204 -9.05 -20.23 21.44
N GLY A 205 -8.87 -21.43 20.86
CA GLY A 205 -9.80 -22.57 20.96
C GLY A 205 -11.03 -22.45 20.06
N TRP A 206 -11.05 -21.55 19.08
CA TRP A 206 -12.17 -21.36 18.16
C TRP A 206 -12.12 -22.26 16.92
N PHE A 207 -10.94 -22.75 16.55
CA PHE A 207 -10.76 -23.77 15.51
C PHE A 207 -10.07 -25.01 16.09
N PRO A 208 -10.38 -26.21 15.57
CA PRO A 208 -9.63 -27.41 15.92
C PRO A 208 -8.17 -27.29 15.44
N GLY A 209 -7.24 -27.45 16.38
CA GLY A 209 -5.79 -27.45 16.18
C GLY A 209 -5.10 -27.79 17.49
N GLU A 210 -3.98 -28.51 17.43
CA GLU A 210 -3.18 -28.84 18.62
C GLU A 210 -2.48 -27.55 19.09
N GLY A 211 -2.84 -27.10 20.29
CA GLY A 211 -2.07 -26.10 21.04
C GLY A 211 -0.82 -26.70 21.65
#